data_AF-A0A7V5C8U9-F1
#
_entry.id   AF-A0A7V5C8U9-F1
#
_cell.length_a   1.000
_cell.length_b   1.000
_cell.length_c   1.000
_cell.angle_alpha   90.00
_cell.angle_beta   90.00
_cell.angle_gamma   90.00
#
_symmetry.space_group_name_H-M   'P 1'
#
loop_
_entity.id
_entity.type
_entity.pdbx_description
1 polymer ?
#
loop_
_entity_poly.entity_id
_entity_poly.type
_entity_poly.pdbx_seq_one_letter_code
_entity_poly.pdbx_strand_id
1 'polypeptide(L)'
;ENWAGVRKFADNCGTKVPAWVNDAFEKAARDGREELLSVALAAELCSDLIDGGVEDLHFYTLNKPYLTRDIAHALGVQPQAVLQKVA
;
A
#
# COMPACT_ATOMS: atom_id res chain seq x y z
N GLU A 1 -2.94 8.43 -1.83
CA GLU A 1 -2.52 9.49 -2.77
C GLU A 1 -3.01 9.09 -4.16
N ASN A 2 -3.08 9.98 -5.17
CA ASN A 2 -3.37 9.51 -6.54
C ASN A 2 -2.07 9.05 -7.23
N TRP A 3 -2.18 8.28 -8.32
CA TRP A 3 -1.00 7.72 -8.99
C TRP A 3 0.00 8.80 -9.45
N ALA A 4 -0.49 9.97 -9.87
CA ALA A 4 0.37 11.08 -10.27
C ALA A 4 1.25 11.59 -9.12
N GLY A 5 0.69 11.72 -7.91
CA GLY A 5 1.44 12.12 -6.72
C GLY A 5 2.50 11.09 -6.32
N VAL A 6 2.18 9.79 -6.44
CA VAL A 6 3.14 8.71 -6.18
C VAL A 6 4.32 8.75 -7.16
N ARG A 7 4.08 8.95 -8.46
CA ARG A 7 5.16 9.09 -9.45
C ARG A 7 6.07 10.27 -9.12
N LYS A 8 5.48 11.43 -8.81
CA LYS A 8 6.25 12.61 -8.42
C LYS A 8 7.09 12.37 -7.16
N PHE A 9 6.56 11.65 -6.19
CA PHE A 9 7.31 11.27 -4.99
C PHE A 9 8.49 10.35 -5.33
N ALA A 10 8.27 9.32 -6.15
CA ALA A 10 9.32 8.42 -6.60
C ALA A 10 10.43 9.15 -7.38
N ASP A 11 10.05 10.03 -8.31
CA ASP A 11 10.99 10.84 -9.10
C ASP A 11 11.84 11.75 -8.20
N ASN A 12 11.22 12.41 -7.22
CA ASN A 12 11.93 13.25 -6.24
C ASN A 12 12.91 12.46 -5.37
N CYS A 13 12.63 11.18 -5.11
CA CYS A 13 13.51 10.27 -4.38
C CYS A 13 14.53 9.55 -5.30
N GLY A 14 14.51 9.78 -6.61
CA GLY A 14 15.35 9.07 -7.58
C GLY A 14 14.98 7.59 -7.75
N THR A 15 13.79 7.18 -7.31
CA THR A 15 13.31 5.80 -7.40
C THR A 15 12.65 5.57 -8.76
N LYS A 16 13.14 4.57 -9.50
CA LYS A 16 12.56 4.20 -10.79
C LYS A 16 11.32 3.33 -10.60
N VAL A 17 10.17 3.81 -11.04
CA VAL A 17 8.94 3.02 -11.14
C VAL A 17 8.98 2.17 -12.41
N PRO A 18 8.79 0.84 -12.34
CA PRO A 18 8.74 -0.01 -13.53
C PRO A 18 7.60 0.40 -14.47
N ALA A 19 7.86 0.34 -15.78
CA ALA A 19 6.89 0.79 -16.80
C ALA A 19 5.53 0.08 -16.67
N TRP A 20 5.53 -1.23 -16.39
CA TRP A 20 4.29 -2.00 -16.26
C TRP A 20 3.39 -1.53 -15.11
N VAL A 21 3.96 -0.93 -14.05
CA VAL A 21 3.18 -0.39 -12.93
C VAL A 21 2.40 0.84 -13.39
N ASN A 22 3.02 1.70 -14.22
CA ASN A 22 2.31 2.81 -14.84
C ASN A 22 1.13 2.32 -15.68
N ASP A 23 1.36 1.34 -16.55
CA ASP A 23 0.32 0.78 -17.42
C ASP A 23 -0.81 0.14 -16.61
N ALA A 24 -0.49 -0.51 -15.48
CA ALA A 24 -1.47 -1.12 -14.60
C ALA A 24 -2.36 -0.05 -13.93
N PHE A 25 -1.77 1.03 -13.41
CA PHE A 25 -2.53 2.13 -12.82
C PHE A 25 -3.36 2.90 -13.84
N GLU A 26 -2.87 3.09 -15.06
CA GLU A 26 -3.65 3.69 -16.14
C GLU A 26 -4.88 2.85 -16.52
N LYS A 27 -4.75 1.51 -16.51
CA LYS A 27 -5.89 0.61 -16.73
C LYS A 27 -6.85 0.61 -15.54
N ALA A 28 -6.32 0.52 -14.32
CA ALA A 28 -7.13 0.54 -13.11
C ALA A 28 -7.95 1.83 -12.99
N ALA A 29 -7.38 2.97 -13.38
CA ALA A 29 -8.07 4.26 -13.39
C ALA A 29 -9.26 4.34 -14.34
N ARG A 30 -9.25 3.59 -15.45
CA ARG A 30 -10.41 3.51 -16.36
C ARG A 30 -11.62 2.85 -15.69
N ASP A 31 -11.37 2.00 -14.70
CA ASP A 31 -12.39 1.21 -14.02
C ASP A 31 -12.61 1.65 -12.55
N GLY A 32 -11.91 2.69 -12.07
CA GLY A 32 -11.98 3.14 -10.67
C GLY A 32 -11.42 2.12 -9.67
N ARG A 33 -10.40 1.34 -10.06
CA ARG A 33 -9.83 0.22 -9.28
C ARG A 33 -8.43 0.49 -8.73
N GLU A 34 -7.98 1.74 -8.72
CA GLU A 34 -6.61 2.10 -8.32
C GLU A 34 -6.29 1.75 -6.87
N GLU A 35 -7.25 1.92 -5.96
CA GLU A 35 -7.04 1.58 -4.54
C GLU A 35 -6.87 0.07 -4.35
N LEU A 36 -7.71 -0.73 -5.03
CA LEU A 36 -7.57 -2.19 -5.02
C LEU A 36 -6.21 -2.64 -5.56
N LEU A 37 -5.78 -2.06 -6.69
CA LEU A 37 -4.45 -2.34 -7.27
C LEU A 37 -3.33 -1.93 -6.29
N SER A 38 -3.47 -0.77 -5.62
CA SER A 38 -2.49 -0.28 -4.66
C SER A 38 -2.33 -1.23 -3.48
N VAL A 39 -3.44 -1.71 -2.90
CA VAL A 39 -3.42 -2.67 -1.79
C VAL A 39 -2.80 -3.99 -2.24
N ALA A 40 -3.19 -4.51 -3.40
CA ALA A 40 -2.68 -5.78 -3.92
C ALA A 40 -1.15 -5.73 -4.13
N LEU A 41 -0.64 -4.72 -4.85
CA LEU A 41 0.79 -4.58 -5.12
C LEU A 41 1.62 -4.38 -3.85
N ALA A 42 1.11 -3.56 -2.92
CA ALA A 42 1.82 -3.31 -1.67
C ALA A 42 1.83 -4.54 -0.77
N ALA A 43 0.72 -5.29 -0.68
CA ALA A 43 0.64 -6.51 0.10
C ALA A 43 1.54 -7.62 -0.47
N GLU A 44 1.57 -7.79 -1.80
CA GLU A 44 2.48 -8.73 -2.47
C GLU A 44 3.95 -8.40 -2.17
N LEU A 45 4.35 -7.14 -2.34
CA LEU A 45 5.71 -6.70 -2.00
C LEU A 45 6.05 -6.92 -0.52
N CYS A 46 5.11 -6.63 0.39
CA CYS A 46 5.32 -6.87 1.81
C CYS A 46 5.48 -8.36 2.11
N SER A 47 4.69 -9.23 1.48
CA SER A 47 4.81 -10.68 1.62
C SER A 47 6.18 -11.16 1.16
N ASP A 48 6.64 -10.72 -0.01
CA ASP A 48 7.96 -11.08 -0.54
C ASP A 48 9.11 -10.64 0.39
N LEU A 49 8.99 -9.44 0.99
CA LEU A 49 9.97 -8.92 1.95
C LEU A 49 9.98 -9.75 3.24
N ILE A 50 8.81 -10.10 3.77
CA ILE A 50 8.66 -10.94 4.96
C ILE A 50 9.24 -12.33 4.71
N ASP A 51 8.91 -12.95 3.56
CA ASP A 51 9.46 -14.24 3.14
C ASP A 51 10.99 -14.18 2.97
N GLY A 52 11.51 -13.00 2.60
CA GLY A 52 12.93 -12.68 2.56
C GLY A 52 13.60 -12.42 3.92
N GLY A 53 12.86 -12.49 5.03
CA GLY A 53 13.37 -12.33 6.39
C GLY A 53 13.32 -10.91 6.95
N VAL A 54 12.58 -9.99 6.33
CA VAL A 54 12.32 -8.67 6.91
C VAL A 54 11.37 -8.78 8.10
N GLU A 55 11.78 -8.25 9.25
CA GLU A 55 10.98 -8.30 10.50
C GLU A 55 10.08 -7.08 10.69
N ASP A 56 10.48 -5.91 10.14
CA ASP A 56 9.80 -4.64 10.34
C ASP A 56 9.45 -3.96 9.00
N LEU A 57 8.21 -3.48 8.89
CA LEU A 57 7.72 -2.70 7.74
C LEU A 57 7.32 -1.29 8.17
N HIS A 58 7.85 -0.29 7.47
CA HIS A 58 7.52 1.12 7.71
C HIS A 58 6.69 1.69 6.55
N PHE A 59 5.48 2.19 6.86
CA PHE A 59 4.55 2.72 5.86
C PHE A 59 4.48 4.24 5.87
N TYR A 60 4.72 4.85 4.71
CA TYR A 60 4.41 6.26 4.49
C TYR A 60 2.91 6.43 4.21
N THR A 61 2.15 6.72 5.25
CA THR A 61 0.68 6.82 5.16
C THR A 61 0.20 8.03 4.39
N LEU A 62 1.01 9.10 4.30
CA LEU A 62 0.67 10.37 3.63
C LEU A 62 -0.72 10.91 4.06
N ASN A 63 -1.01 10.86 5.36
CA ASN A 63 -2.30 11.25 5.96
C ASN A 63 -3.52 10.47 5.44
N LYS A 64 -3.31 9.28 4.84
CA LYS A 64 -4.35 8.36 4.35
C LYS A 64 -4.17 6.96 4.97
N PRO A 65 -4.51 6.79 6.25
CA PRO A 65 -4.20 5.57 7.00
C PRO A 65 -4.99 4.33 6.56
N TYR A 66 -6.11 4.51 5.83
CA TYR A 66 -6.99 3.41 5.45
C TYR A 66 -6.31 2.42 4.48
N LEU A 67 -5.50 2.90 3.53
CA LEU A 67 -4.74 2.03 2.63
C LEU A 67 -3.75 1.15 3.40
N THR A 68 -3.02 1.73 4.35
CA THR A 68 -2.08 0.98 5.20
C THR A 68 -2.79 -0.04 6.07
N ARG A 69 -3.96 0.30 6.63
CA ARG A 69 -4.81 -0.66 7.34
C ARG A 69 -5.21 -1.82 6.44
N ASP A 70 -5.64 -1.54 5.20
CA ASP A 70 -6.10 -2.57 4.28
C ASP A 70 -4.96 -3.49 3.84
N ILE A 71 -3.75 -2.96 3.67
CA ILE A 71 -2.53 -3.76 3.47
C ILE A 71 -2.25 -4.64 4.69
N ALA A 72 -2.30 -4.09 5.91
CA ALA A 72 -2.09 -4.86 7.13
C ALA A 72 -3.11 -6.02 7.25
N HIS A 73 -4.38 -5.76 6.96
CA HIS A 73 -5.42 -6.80 6.92
C HIS A 73 -5.13 -7.87 5.87
N ALA A 74 -4.68 -7.48 4.67
CA ALA A 74 -4.30 -8.42 3.60
C ALA A 74 -3.11 -9.31 4.01
N LEU A 75 -2.20 -8.79 4.84
CA LEU A 75 -1.10 -9.55 5.46
C LEU A 75 -1.53 -10.39 6.68
N GLY A 76 -2.82 -10.42 7.02
CA GLY A 76 -3.34 -11.15 8.17
C GLY A 76 -3.17 -10.43 9.51
N VAL A 77 -2.65 -9.21 9.53
CA VAL A 77 -2.55 -8.38 10.74
C VAL A 77 -3.91 -7.76 11.02
N GLN A 78 -4.55 -8.23 12.11
CA GLN A 78 -5.87 -7.76 12.53
C GLN A 78 -5.77 -6.88 13.78
N PRO A 79 -6.63 -5.85 13.91
CA PRO A 79 -6.68 -5.05 15.12
C PRO A 79 -7.08 -5.93 16.31
N GLN A 80 -6.30 -5.85 17.39
CA GLN A 80 -6.67 -6.50 18.64
C GLN A 80 -7.86 -5.75 19.25
N ALA A 81 -8.98 -6.44 19.40
CA ALA A 81 -10.15 -5.86 20.05
C ALA A 81 -9.85 -5.60 21.53
N VAL A 82 -9.58 -4.35 21.88
CA VAL A 82 -9.50 -3.92 23.28
C VAL A 82 -10.89 -3.50 23.71
N LEU A 83 -11.53 -4.31 24.55
CA LEU A 83 -12.78 -3.92 25.22
C LEU A 83 -12.47 -2.73 26.13
N GLN A 84 -12.77 -1.51 25.66
CA GLN A 84 -12.79 -0.35 26.53
C GLN A 84 -14.07 -0.38 27.35
N LYS A 85 -13.93 -0.33 28.69
CA LYS A 85 -15.08 -0.20 29.61
C LYS A 85 -15.75 1.15 29.31
N VAL A 86 -16.85 1.11 28.56
CA VAL A 86 -17.77 2.24 28.44
C VAL A 86 -18.62 2.21 29.70
N ALA A 87 -18.38 3.17 30.60
CA ALA A 87 -19.18 3.41 31.78
C ALA A 87 -20.30 4.42 31.46
#